data_AF-X1P175-F1
#
_entry.id   AF-X1P175-F1
#
_cell.length_a   1.000
_cell.length_b   1.000
_cell.length_c   1.000
_cell.angle_alpha   90.00
_cell.angle_beta   90.00
_cell.angle_gamma   90.00
#
_symmetry.space_group_name_H-M   'P 1'
#
loop_
_entity.id
_entity.type
_entity.pdbx_description
1 polymer ?
#
loop_
_entity_poly.entity_id
_entity_poly.type
_entity_poly.pdbx_seq_one_letter_code
_entity_poly.pdbx_strand_id
1 'polypeptide(L)'
;MLLCIYMVVRKDPLVNDHYYHLFNRSVAKETIFIDGADLYRGIELLNYYHFIVPPFPYSQFKKRSQETQRKILDNLKQKEKLVEIICYCLMPNHFHLLLKQLVVDGISNFLRKFQDSYAKYLNKRYERFGSAFQNPFKSVLVENDNQLLHLSRYIHLNPYTSLIAKNKDELMNYPWSSLGEYRLEEKTGFCRPKIILDQFKDRREYLKFVLDNADYQRSLKRIEHLFCERVNLPTLSVGEVRRL
;
A
#
# COMPACT_ATOMS: atom_id res chain seq x y z
N MET A 1 -7.80 -31.09 20.63
CA MET A 1 -7.11 -29.84 21.02
C MET A 1 -7.61 -28.73 20.10
N LEU A 2 -8.67 -28.01 20.49
CA LEU A 2 -9.17 -26.88 19.70
C LEU A 2 -8.09 -25.79 19.74
N LEU A 3 -7.45 -25.51 18.60
CA LEU A 3 -6.74 -24.26 18.43
C LEU A 3 -7.78 -23.13 18.47
N CYS A 4 -7.88 -22.46 19.62
CA CYS A 4 -8.47 -21.14 19.71
C CYS A 4 -7.60 -20.20 18.86
N ILE A 5 -7.89 -20.13 17.56
CA ILE A 5 -7.39 -19.07 16.70
C ILE A 5 -8.02 -17.80 17.28
N TYR A 6 -7.24 -17.00 18.01
CA TYR A 6 -7.61 -15.64 18.34
C TYR A 6 -7.88 -14.92 17.02
N MET A 7 -9.15 -14.83 16.64
CA MET A 7 -9.57 -13.96 15.56
C MET A 7 -9.23 -12.55 16.02
N VAL A 8 -8.30 -11.89 15.33
CA VAL A 8 -8.12 -10.47 15.53
C VAL A 8 -9.39 -9.80 15.02
N VAL A 9 -10.26 -9.42 15.95
CA VAL A 9 -11.50 -8.70 15.64
C VAL A 9 -11.12 -7.31 15.17
N ARG A 10 -11.44 -6.98 13.92
CA ARG A 10 -11.31 -5.62 13.41
C ARG A 10 -12.39 -4.75 14.03
N LYS A 11 -12.06 -3.49 14.35
CA LYS A 11 -13.05 -2.52 14.84
C LYS A 11 -14.19 -2.36 13.84
N ASP A 12 -13.84 -2.25 12.55
CA ASP A 12 -14.78 -2.16 11.45
C ASP A 12 -14.69 -3.43 10.59
N PRO A 13 -15.80 -4.15 10.37
CA PRO A 13 -15.81 -5.32 9.50
C PRO A 13 -15.57 -4.92 8.04
N LEU A 14 -14.89 -5.79 7.28
CA LEU A 14 -14.66 -5.59 5.85
C LEU A 14 -15.90 -6.05 5.07
N VAL A 15 -16.75 -5.11 4.71
CA VAL A 15 -17.98 -5.35 3.93
C VAL A 15 -17.84 -4.90 2.48
N ASN A 16 -18.64 -5.52 1.60
CA ASN A 16 -18.64 -5.22 0.16
C ASN A 16 -19.09 -3.78 -0.10
N ASP A 17 -18.68 -3.28 -1.26
CA ASP A 17 -18.98 -1.97 -1.80
C ASP A 17 -18.49 -0.77 -0.98
N HIS A 18 -17.71 -1.00 0.06
CA HIS A 18 -17.08 0.03 0.87
C HIS A 18 -15.59 0.17 0.54
N TYR A 19 -15.08 1.38 0.79
CA TYR A 19 -13.68 1.74 0.58
C TYR A 19 -12.91 1.68 1.89
N TYR A 20 -11.65 1.24 1.80
CA TYR A 20 -10.80 1.10 2.98
C TYR A 20 -9.39 1.62 2.67
N HIS A 21 -8.77 2.25 3.67
CA HIS A 21 -7.33 2.42 3.73
C HIS A 21 -6.69 1.16 4.30
N LEU A 22 -5.86 0.47 3.51
CA LEU A 22 -5.15 -0.72 3.95
C LEU A 22 -3.66 -0.43 3.94
N PHE A 23 -2.98 -0.78 5.02
CA PHE A 23 -1.54 -0.60 5.10
C PHE A 23 -0.89 -1.65 5.99
N ASN A 24 0.35 -1.94 5.67
CA ASN A 24 1.18 -2.79 6.50
C ASN A 24 2.65 -2.38 6.42
N ARG A 25 3.40 -2.74 7.46
CA ARG A 25 4.83 -2.49 7.56
C ARG A 25 5.58 -3.81 7.72
N SER A 26 6.86 -3.77 7.42
CA SER A 26 7.75 -4.89 7.70
C SER A 26 7.95 -5.11 9.20
N VAL A 27 8.29 -6.36 9.54
CA VAL A 27 8.77 -6.69 10.90
C VAL A 27 10.02 -5.86 11.19
N ALA A 28 10.13 -5.34 12.41
CA ALA A 28 11.23 -4.48 12.85
C ALA A 28 11.50 -3.23 11.96
N LYS A 29 10.53 -2.80 11.13
CA LYS A 29 10.66 -1.69 10.16
C LYS A 29 11.79 -1.90 9.13
N GLU A 30 12.20 -3.14 8.91
CA GLU A 30 13.25 -3.49 7.95
C GLU A 30 12.89 -3.10 6.52
N THR A 31 13.89 -2.74 5.72
CA THR A 31 13.69 -2.59 4.28
C THR A 31 13.46 -3.97 3.66
N ILE A 32 12.26 -4.18 3.11
CA ILE A 32 11.86 -5.42 2.42
C ILE A 32 11.78 -5.21 0.92
N PHE A 33 11.43 -4.00 0.47
CA PHE A 33 11.55 -3.59 -0.91
C PHE A 33 12.94 -2.98 -1.11
N ILE A 34 13.94 -3.84 -1.35
CA ILE A 34 15.37 -3.48 -1.31
C ILE A 34 15.78 -2.74 -2.58
N ASP A 35 15.29 -3.19 -3.74
CA ASP A 35 15.57 -2.57 -5.03
C ASP A 35 14.33 -2.39 -5.92
N GLY A 36 14.54 -1.82 -7.11
CA GLY A 36 13.47 -1.61 -8.08
C GLY A 36 12.81 -2.91 -8.56
N ALA A 37 13.53 -4.04 -8.59
CA ALA A 37 12.95 -5.32 -8.98
C ALA A 37 12.01 -5.87 -7.89
N ASP A 38 12.30 -5.60 -6.61
CA ASP A 38 11.37 -5.94 -5.52
C ASP A 38 10.11 -5.09 -5.56
N LEU A 39 10.24 -3.78 -5.79
CA LEU A 39 9.10 -2.85 -5.90
C LEU A 39 8.24 -3.21 -7.10
N TYR A 40 8.87 -3.47 -8.24
CA TYR A 40 8.20 -3.96 -9.43
C TYR A 40 7.48 -5.29 -9.18
N ARG A 41 8.13 -6.24 -8.48
CA ARG A 41 7.48 -7.48 -8.07
C ARG A 41 6.23 -7.20 -7.23
N GLY A 42 6.29 -6.26 -6.29
CA GLY A 42 5.14 -5.83 -5.50
C GLY A 42 3.97 -5.37 -6.39
N ILE A 43 4.24 -4.49 -7.35
CA ILE A 43 3.23 -3.98 -8.29
C ILE A 43 2.62 -5.11 -9.13
N GLU A 44 3.45 -6.03 -9.65
CA GLU A 44 2.96 -7.18 -10.41
C GLU A 44 2.00 -8.04 -9.58
N LEU A 45 2.30 -8.25 -8.29
CA LEU A 45 1.45 -9.04 -7.39
C LEU A 45 0.13 -8.32 -7.07
N LEU A 46 0.13 -6.99 -6.91
CA LEU A 46 -1.09 -6.20 -6.73
C LEU A 46 -2.02 -6.35 -7.94
N ASN A 47 -1.46 -6.24 -9.16
CA ASN A 47 -2.22 -6.43 -10.39
C ASN A 47 -2.74 -7.86 -10.52
N TYR A 48 -1.88 -8.86 -10.28
CA TYR A 48 -2.22 -10.26 -10.51
C TYR A 48 -3.27 -10.81 -9.53
N TYR A 49 -3.20 -10.43 -8.26
CA TYR A 49 -4.06 -11.03 -7.23
C TYR A 49 -5.37 -10.30 -6.98
N HIS A 50 -5.62 -9.14 -7.62
CA HIS A 50 -6.91 -8.46 -7.42
C HIS A 50 -8.11 -9.20 -8.05
N PHE A 51 -7.88 -10.25 -8.83
CA PHE A 51 -8.90 -11.10 -9.46
C PHE A 51 -9.33 -12.26 -8.54
N ILE A 52 -10.60 -12.68 -8.63
CA ILE A 52 -11.21 -13.71 -7.75
C ILE A 52 -10.38 -15.01 -7.69
N VAL A 53 -9.95 -15.53 -8.83
CA VAL A 53 -9.06 -16.69 -8.91
C VAL A 53 -8.13 -16.56 -10.11
N PRO A 54 -6.85 -16.21 -9.92
CA PRO A 54 -5.87 -16.40 -10.96
C PRO A 54 -5.69 -17.91 -11.23
N PRO A 55 -5.46 -18.33 -12.49
CA PRO A 55 -5.44 -19.73 -12.86
C PRO A 55 -4.32 -20.53 -12.20
N PHE A 56 -3.24 -19.86 -11.76
CA PHE A 56 -2.08 -20.47 -11.12
C PHE A 56 -1.51 -19.55 -10.02
N PRO A 57 -0.66 -20.06 -9.13
CA PRO A 57 0.17 -19.20 -8.27
C PRO A 57 1.07 -18.28 -9.12
N TYR A 58 1.36 -17.07 -8.62
CA TYR A 58 2.17 -16.09 -9.36
C TYR A 58 3.54 -16.64 -9.79
N SER A 59 4.16 -17.49 -8.96
CA SER A 59 5.46 -18.11 -9.26
C SER A 59 5.42 -19.00 -10.52
N GLN A 60 4.30 -19.66 -10.80
CA GLN A 60 4.11 -20.45 -12.01
C GLN A 60 3.80 -19.56 -13.21
N PHE A 61 2.95 -18.55 -13.01
CA PHE A 61 2.68 -17.52 -14.01
C PHE A 61 3.96 -16.86 -14.51
N LYS A 62 4.85 -16.46 -13.59
CA LYS A 62 6.09 -15.75 -13.91
C LYS A 62 7.11 -16.59 -14.69
N LYS A 63 7.02 -17.92 -14.63
CA LYS A 63 7.88 -18.85 -15.41
C LYS A 63 7.46 -18.97 -16.88
N ARG A 64 6.30 -18.46 -17.27
CA ARG A 64 5.80 -18.55 -18.65
C ARG A 64 6.44 -17.50 -19.56
N SER A 65 6.37 -17.69 -20.88
CA SER A 65 6.82 -16.67 -21.84
C SER A 65 6.05 -15.35 -21.67
N GLN A 66 6.65 -14.22 -22.06
CA GLN A 66 6.00 -12.91 -21.97
C GLN A 66 4.68 -12.86 -22.75
N GLU A 67 4.62 -13.50 -23.92
CA GLU A 67 3.40 -13.60 -24.72
C GLU A 67 2.28 -14.35 -23.97
N THR A 68 2.63 -15.46 -23.32
CA THR A 68 1.68 -16.24 -22.50
C THR A 68 1.21 -15.44 -21.30
N GLN A 69 2.12 -14.73 -20.62
CA GLN A 69 1.79 -13.87 -19.48
C GLN A 69 0.78 -12.78 -19.91
N ARG A 70 1.00 -12.14 -21.06
CA ARG A 70 0.08 -11.14 -21.62
C ARG A 70 -1.30 -11.73 -21.88
N LYS A 71 -1.39 -12.88 -22.58
CA LYS A 71 -2.66 -13.58 -22.85
C LYS A 71 -3.42 -13.90 -21.57
N ILE A 72 -2.73 -14.37 -20.53
CA ILE A 72 -3.35 -14.66 -19.22
C ILE A 72 -3.88 -13.37 -18.57
N LEU A 73 -3.09 -12.29 -18.55
CA LEU A 73 -3.52 -11.02 -17.97
C LEU A 73 -4.71 -10.41 -18.72
N ASP A 74 -4.73 -10.49 -20.05
CA ASP A 74 -5.84 -9.99 -20.86
C ASP A 74 -7.13 -10.79 -20.61
N ASN A 75 -7.02 -12.11 -20.44
CA ASN A 75 -8.14 -12.94 -20.01
C ASN A 75 -8.62 -12.61 -18.60
N LEU A 76 -7.70 -12.33 -17.66
CA LEU A 76 -8.03 -11.94 -16.29
C LEU A 76 -8.78 -10.61 -16.23
N LYS A 77 -8.47 -9.64 -17.11
CA LYS A 77 -9.19 -8.36 -17.19
C LYS A 77 -10.70 -8.52 -17.41
N GLN A 78 -11.13 -9.64 -18.00
CA GLN A 78 -12.54 -9.98 -18.23
C GLN A 78 -13.17 -10.81 -17.10
N LYS A 79 -12.42 -11.10 -16.03
CA LYS A 79 -12.87 -11.86 -14.86
C LYS A 79 -13.26 -10.92 -13.72
N GLU A 80 -14.09 -11.46 -12.84
CA GLU A 80 -14.49 -10.79 -11.61
C GLU A 80 -13.29 -10.54 -10.68
N LYS A 81 -13.38 -9.44 -9.93
CA LYS A 81 -12.33 -8.95 -9.05
C LYS A 81 -12.70 -9.17 -7.58
N LEU A 82 -11.69 -9.49 -6.76
CA LEU A 82 -11.81 -9.49 -5.30
C LEU A 82 -12.00 -8.07 -4.77
N VAL A 83 -11.22 -7.15 -5.36
CA VAL A 83 -11.13 -5.75 -4.96
C VAL A 83 -10.92 -4.87 -6.19
N GLU A 84 -11.37 -3.63 -6.11
CA GLU A 84 -10.82 -2.58 -6.97
C GLU A 84 -9.69 -1.88 -6.26
N ILE A 85 -8.61 -1.60 -6.98
CA ILE A 85 -7.50 -0.80 -6.50
C ILE A 85 -7.73 0.63 -6.98
N ILE A 86 -7.89 1.58 -6.05
CA ILE A 86 -8.11 2.99 -6.38
C ILE A 86 -6.74 3.69 -6.36
N CYS A 87 -5.98 3.48 -5.28
CA CYS A 87 -4.62 3.99 -5.14
C CYS A 87 -3.71 2.93 -4.51
N TYR A 88 -2.43 2.97 -4.88
CA TYR A 88 -1.35 2.31 -4.16
C TYR A 88 -0.12 3.19 -4.04
N CYS A 89 0.68 2.93 -3.02
CA CYS A 89 2.06 3.38 -2.88
C CYS A 89 2.88 2.32 -2.13
N LEU A 90 3.95 1.83 -2.77
CA LEU A 90 4.94 0.95 -2.14
C LEU A 90 6.15 1.78 -1.73
N MET A 91 6.72 1.49 -0.57
CA MET A 91 7.89 2.16 0.00
C MET A 91 8.82 1.11 0.64
N PRO A 92 10.10 1.41 0.92
CA PRO A 92 11.11 0.42 1.32
C PRO A 92 10.67 -0.57 2.40
N ASN A 93 9.94 -0.12 3.42
CA ASN A 93 9.53 -0.94 4.55
C ASN A 93 8.01 -1.02 4.77
N HIS A 94 7.19 -0.48 3.86
CA HIS A 94 5.72 -0.49 4.03
C HIS A 94 4.97 -0.21 2.73
N PHE A 95 3.67 -0.45 2.74
CA PHE A 95 2.76 -0.08 1.66
C PHE A 95 1.49 0.57 2.18
N HIS A 96 0.86 1.38 1.33
CA HIS A 96 -0.48 1.92 1.53
C HIS A 96 -1.33 1.69 0.29
N LEU A 97 -2.56 1.22 0.49
CA LEU A 97 -3.55 0.93 -0.54
C LEU A 97 -4.88 1.58 -0.18
N LEU A 98 -5.59 2.06 -1.19
CA LEU A 98 -7.01 2.41 -1.12
C LEU A 98 -7.77 1.42 -1.99
N LEU A 99 -8.58 0.58 -1.35
CA LEU A 99 -9.27 -0.53 -2.01
C LEU A 99 -10.79 -0.43 -1.79
N LYS A 100 -11.57 -0.82 -2.80
CA LYS A 100 -12.99 -1.14 -2.66
C LYS A 100 -13.15 -2.66 -2.60
N GLN A 101 -13.85 -3.19 -1.60
CA GLN A 101 -14.15 -4.62 -1.54
C GLN A 101 -15.32 -4.95 -2.49
N LEU A 102 -15.18 -5.98 -3.32
CA LEU A 102 -16.23 -6.38 -4.26
C LEU A 102 -16.92 -7.70 -3.88
N VAL A 103 -16.22 -8.58 -3.17
CA VAL A 103 -16.77 -9.86 -2.71
C VAL A 103 -16.45 -10.09 -1.25
N VAL A 104 -17.24 -10.95 -0.59
CA VAL A 104 -17.04 -11.30 0.81
C VAL A 104 -15.61 -11.82 1.01
N ASP A 105 -14.93 -11.31 2.03
CA ASP A 105 -13.51 -11.57 2.33
C ASP A 105 -12.52 -11.17 1.21
N GLY A 106 -12.95 -10.36 0.23
CA GLY A 106 -12.15 -9.96 -0.92
C GLY A 106 -10.82 -9.31 -0.53
N ILE A 107 -10.84 -8.30 0.35
CA ILE A 107 -9.63 -7.62 0.83
C ILE A 107 -8.71 -8.58 1.59
N SER A 108 -9.27 -9.37 2.51
CA SER A 108 -8.50 -10.35 3.30
C SER A 108 -7.82 -11.39 2.41
N ASN A 109 -8.53 -11.91 1.41
CA ASN A 109 -8.02 -12.87 0.44
C ASN A 109 -6.94 -12.25 -0.46
N PHE A 110 -7.18 -11.03 -0.95
CA PHE A 110 -6.24 -10.27 -1.76
C PHE A 110 -4.93 -10.01 -1.02
N LEU A 111 -5.00 -9.43 0.19
CA LEU A 111 -3.82 -9.07 0.96
C LEU A 111 -3.05 -10.27 1.49
N ARG A 112 -3.72 -11.39 1.79
CA ARG A 112 -3.05 -12.65 2.13
C ARG A 112 -2.21 -13.15 0.95
N LYS A 113 -2.81 -13.27 -0.24
CA LYS A 113 -2.10 -13.72 -1.45
C LYS A 113 -0.93 -12.80 -1.81
N PHE A 114 -1.13 -11.49 -1.75
CA PHE A 114 -0.09 -10.49 -2.00
C PHE A 114 1.09 -10.64 -1.03
N GLN A 115 0.83 -10.60 0.29
CA GLN A 115 1.88 -10.61 1.31
C GLN A 115 2.61 -11.96 1.36
N ASP A 116 1.89 -13.08 1.29
CA ASP A 116 2.48 -14.42 1.32
C ASP A 116 3.37 -14.65 0.09
N SER A 117 2.88 -14.27 -1.08
CA SER A 117 3.64 -14.44 -2.33
C SER A 117 4.87 -13.55 -2.36
N TYR A 118 4.78 -12.33 -1.82
CA TYR A 118 5.92 -11.43 -1.72
C TYR A 118 6.95 -11.91 -0.69
N ALA A 119 6.51 -12.31 0.51
CA ALA A 119 7.40 -12.84 1.55
C ALA A 119 8.17 -14.08 1.06
N LYS A 120 7.51 -15.00 0.35
CA LYS A 120 8.17 -16.17 -0.26
C LYS A 120 9.20 -15.78 -1.32
N TYR A 121 8.88 -14.77 -2.13
CA TYR A 121 9.83 -14.23 -3.11
C TYR A 121 11.05 -13.61 -2.44
N LEU A 122 10.84 -12.76 -1.44
CA LEU A 122 11.88 -12.08 -0.69
C LEU A 122 12.81 -13.09 0.01
N ASN A 123 12.23 -14.03 0.75
CA ASN A 123 12.96 -15.08 1.46
C ASN A 123 13.80 -15.92 0.50
N LYS A 124 13.25 -16.26 -0.67
CA LYS A 124 14.00 -17.00 -1.67
C LYS A 124 15.11 -16.16 -2.32
N ARG A 125 14.87 -14.88 -2.60
CA ARG A 125 15.83 -14.01 -3.30
C ARG A 125 17.03 -13.63 -2.43
N TYR A 126 16.80 -13.46 -1.13
CA TYR A 126 17.80 -12.97 -0.19
C TYR A 126 18.18 -13.99 0.89
N GLU A 127 17.81 -15.26 0.70
CA GLU A 127 18.10 -16.37 1.63
C GLU A 127 17.66 -16.07 3.08
N ARG A 128 16.54 -15.36 3.21
CA ARG A 128 15.95 -14.97 4.50
C ARG A 128 14.96 -16.01 5.00
N PHE A 129 14.71 -16.00 6.30
CA PHE A 129 13.69 -16.80 6.96
C PHE A 129 12.72 -15.89 7.73
N GLY A 130 11.51 -16.39 7.99
CA GLY A 130 10.50 -15.69 8.78
C GLY A 130 9.58 -14.77 7.99
N SER A 131 8.81 -13.96 8.71
CA SER A 131 7.77 -13.07 8.17
C SER A 131 8.36 -11.77 7.64
N ALA A 132 7.93 -11.37 6.43
CA ALA A 132 8.31 -10.08 5.86
C ALA A 132 7.48 -8.92 6.42
N PHE A 133 6.19 -9.16 6.73
CA PHE A 133 5.23 -8.15 7.18
C PHE A 133 4.75 -8.41 8.60
N GLN A 134 4.32 -7.36 9.30
CA GLN A 134 3.61 -7.46 10.58
C GLN A 134 2.24 -8.11 10.35
N ASN A 135 1.78 -8.95 11.27
CA ASN A 135 0.42 -9.50 11.20
C ASN A 135 -0.41 -9.04 12.40
N PRO A 136 -1.69 -8.66 12.19
CA PRO A 136 -2.39 -8.51 10.90
C PRO A 136 -2.09 -7.18 10.18
N PHE A 137 -2.48 -7.06 8.91
CA PHE A 137 -2.54 -5.76 8.22
C PHE A 137 -3.57 -4.83 8.88
N LYS A 138 -3.32 -3.53 8.80
CA LYS A 138 -4.20 -2.48 9.35
C LYS A 138 -5.21 -2.03 8.30
N SER A 139 -6.42 -1.70 8.76
CA SER A 139 -7.55 -1.26 7.94
C SER A 139 -8.29 -0.11 8.60
N VAL A 140 -8.69 0.89 7.83
CA VAL A 140 -9.56 2.00 8.26
C VAL A 140 -10.66 2.16 7.21
N LEU A 141 -11.93 2.16 7.65
CA LEU A 141 -13.08 2.42 6.78
C LEU A 141 -13.05 3.87 6.27
N VAL A 142 -13.43 4.07 5.00
CA VAL A 142 -13.70 5.37 4.42
C VAL A 142 -15.20 5.61 4.47
N GLU A 143 -15.62 6.60 5.23
CA GLU A 143 -17.01 6.90 5.57
C GLU A 143 -17.69 7.83 4.55
N ASN A 144 -16.92 8.61 3.78
CA ASN A 144 -17.47 9.56 2.82
C ASN A 144 -16.47 9.95 1.70
N ASP A 145 -16.98 10.61 0.67
CA ASP A 145 -16.21 11.00 -0.52
C ASP A 145 -15.08 12.00 -0.21
N ASN A 146 -15.29 12.94 0.72
CA ASN A 146 -14.23 13.87 1.12
C ASN A 146 -13.05 13.11 1.74
N GLN A 147 -13.31 12.14 2.61
CA GLN A 147 -12.28 11.28 3.17
C GLN A 147 -11.60 10.45 2.08
N LEU A 148 -12.34 9.96 1.09
CA LEU A 148 -11.81 9.23 -0.07
C LEU A 148 -10.80 10.08 -0.86
N LEU A 149 -11.16 11.33 -1.18
CA LEU A 149 -10.30 12.29 -1.88
C LEU A 149 -9.02 12.60 -1.10
N HIS A 150 -9.16 12.96 0.18
CA HIS A 150 -8.04 13.29 1.04
C HIS A 150 -7.11 12.08 1.28
N LEU A 151 -7.67 10.87 1.34
CA LEU A 151 -6.90 9.65 1.45
C LEU A 151 -6.12 9.34 0.17
N SER A 152 -6.70 9.57 -1.02
CA SER A 152 -5.98 9.46 -2.29
C SER A 152 -4.73 10.35 -2.29
N ARG A 153 -4.91 11.63 -1.93
CA ARG A 153 -3.81 12.58 -1.76
C ARG A 153 -2.79 12.11 -0.74
N TYR A 154 -3.24 11.69 0.44
CA TYR A 154 -2.34 11.20 1.49
C TYR A 154 -1.45 10.07 0.97
N ILE A 155 -2.03 9.07 0.31
CA ILE A 155 -1.32 7.92 -0.26
C ILE A 155 -0.28 8.38 -1.29
N HIS A 156 -0.64 9.24 -2.23
CA HIS A 156 0.31 9.73 -3.25
C HIS A 156 1.40 10.63 -2.67
N LEU A 157 1.15 11.36 -1.58
CA LEU A 157 2.14 12.21 -0.91
C LEU A 157 3.10 11.43 0.02
N ASN A 158 2.87 10.13 0.26
CA ASN A 158 3.67 9.36 1.22
C ASN A 158 5.18 9.32 0.92
N PRO A 159 5.64 9.12 -0.33
CA PRO A 159 7.07 9.13 -0.65
C PRO A 159 7.74 10.45 -0.30
N TYR A 160 7.07 11.58 -0.54
CA TYR A 160 7.55 12.92 -0.19
C TYR A 160 7.55 13.15 1.33
N THR A 161 6.46 12.74 1.99
CA THR A 161 6.28 12.86 3.45
C THR A 161 7.33 12.05 4.21
N SER A 162 7.72 10.90 3.69
CA SER A 162 8.71 9.99 4.27
C SER A 162 10.15 10.26 3.81
N LEU A 163 10.41 11.40 3.15
CA LEU A 163 11.73 11.83 2.67
C LEU A 163 12.37 10.90 1.62
N ILE A 164 11.60 10.00 1.01
CA ILE A 164 12.04 9.12 -0.08
C ILE A 164 12.15 9.94 -1.37
N ALA A 165 11.13 10.75 -1.66
CA ALA A 165 11.20 11.80 -2.66
C ALA A 165 11.60 13.11 -1.97
N LYS A 166 12.67 13.75 -2.43
CA LYS A 166 13.25 14.93 -1.78
C LYS A 166 12.48 16.20 -2.10
N ASN A 167 11.94 16.27 -3.31
CA ASN A 167 11.21 17.40 -3.88
C ASN A 167 9.94 16.91 -4.62
N LYS A 168 9.12 17.85 -5.09
CA LYS A 168 7.86 17.55 -5.79
C LYS A 168 8.10 16.89 -7.16
N ASP A 169 9.22 17.17 -7.83
CA ASP A 169 9.54 16.56 -9.12
C ASP A 169 9.87 15.07 -8.97
N GLU A 170 10.67 14.71 -7.95
CA GLU A 170 10.94 13.31 -7.60
C GLU A 170 9.66 12.57 -7.21
N LEU A 171 8.74 13.23 -6.51
CA LEU A 171 7.43 12.66 -6.16
C LEU A 171 6.60 12.35 -7.42
N MET A 172 6.52 13.31 -8.34
CA MET A 172 5.77 13.18 -9.59
C MET A 172 6.30 12.10 -10.52
N ASN A 173 7.56 11.72 -10.33
CA ASN A 173 8.25 10.65 -11.06
C ASN A 173 8.43 9.38 -10.23
N TYR A 174 7.85 9.29 -9.02
CA TYR A 174 8.00 8.11 -8.16
C TYR A 174 7.24 6.91 -8.75
N PRO A 175 7.94 5.90 -9.32
CA PRO A 175 7.30 4.88 -10.15
C PRO A 175 6.59 3.81 -9.32
N TRP A 176 6.82 3.79 -8.00
CA TRP A 176 6.29 2.78 -7.09
C TRP A 176 4.96 3.19 -6.45
N SER A 177 4.25 4.11 -7.10
CA SER A 177 2.92 4.56 -6.71
C SER A 177 2.00 4.68 -7.92
N SER A 178 0.70 4.66 -7.63
CA SER A 178 -0.35 4.90 -8.63
C SER A 178 -0.43 6.34 -9.13
N LEU A 179 0.34 7.31 -8.59
CA LEU A 179 0.25 8.73 -9.00
C LEU A 179 0.46 8.92 -10.51
N GLY A 180 1.29 8.07 -11.13
CA GLY A 180 1.46 8.03 -12.58
C GLY A 180 0.16 7.81 -13.36
N GLU A 181 -0.72 6.90 -12.90
CA GLU A 181 -2.03 6.62 -13.52
C GLU A 181 -3.01 7.80 -13.38
N TYR A 182 -2.80 8.68 -12.40
CA TYR A 182 -3.58 9.89 -12.19
C TYR A 182 -3.04 11.08 -13.00
N ARG A 183 -1.73 11.10 -13.26
CA ARG A 183 -1.07 12.14 -14.05
C ARG A 183 -1.18 11.92 -15.56
N LEU A 184 -1.01 10.69 -16.01
CA LEU A 184 -0.95 10.33 -17.43
C LEU A 184 -2.31 9.85 -17.95
N GLU A 185 -2.66 10.23 -19.18
CA GLU A 185 -3.86 9.72 -19.86
C GLU A 185 -3.72 8.28 -20.38
N GLU A 186 -2.53 7.70 -20.25
CA GLU A 186 -2.26 6.36 -20.74
C GLU A 186 -3.23 5.33 -20.13
N LYS A 187 -3.78 4.46 -20.98
CA LYS A 187 -4.64 3.34 -20.57
C LYS A 187 -3.87 2.20 -19.88
N THR A 188 -2.58 2.41 -19.60
CA THR A 188 -1.66 1.45 -19.02
C THR A 188 -1.75 1.54 -17.50
N GLY A 189 -2.43 0.57 -16.90
CA GLY A 189 -2.69 0.61 -15.47
C GLY A 189 -3.73 -0.42 -15.05
N PHE A 190 -3.88 -0.58 -13.76
CA PHE A 190 -4.86 -1.50 -13.18
C PHE A 190 -5.67 -0.87 -12.06
N CYS A 191 -5.40 0.41 -11.75
CA CYS A 191 -6.19 1.17 -10.80
C CYS A 191 -7.49 1.69 -11.44
N ARG A 192 -8.40 2.18 -10.61
CA ARG A 192 -9.65 2.85 -11.00
C ARG A 192 -9.60 4.36 -10.68
N PRO A 193 -8.73 5.14 -11.34
CA PRO A 193 -8.53 6.54 -11.00
C PRO A 193 -9.78 7.41 -11.20
N LYS A 194 -10.70 7.00 -12.11
CA LYS A 194 -11.96 7.71 -12.36
C LYS A 194 -12.81 7.93 -11.12
N ILE A 195 -12.80 7.00 -10.16
CA ILE A 195 -13.53 7.13 -8.88
C ILE A 195 -13.16 8.43 -8.14
N ILE A 196 -11.92 8.87 -8.29
CA ILE A 196 -11.40 10.11 -7.73
C ILE A 196 -11.44 11.24 -8.77
N LEU A 197 -10.94 10.98 -9.98
CA LEU A 197 -10.76 12.01 -11.01
C LEU A 197 -12.07 12.61 -11.50
N ASP A 198 -13.18 11.87 -11.47
CA ASP A 198 -14.50 12.37 -11.89
C ASP A 198 -15.05 13.43 -10.90
N GLN A 199 -14.42 13.61 -9.73
CA GLN A 199 -14.72 14.68 -8.78
C GLN A 199 -13.94 15.99 -9.06
N PHE A 200 -13.08 15.99 -10.07
CA PHE A 200 -12.30 17.14 -10.50
C PHE A 200 -12.62 17.47 -11.96
N LYS A 201 -12.44 18.74 -12.34
CA LYS A 201 -12.61 19.22 -13.72
C LYS A 201 -11.65 18.52 -14.68
N ASP A 202 -10.40 18.34 -14.27
CA ASP A 202 -9.38 17.65 -15.03
C ASP A 202 -8.25 17.10 -14.13
N ARG A 203 -7.33 16.34 -14.72
CA ARG A 203 -6.17 15.77 -14.03
C ARG A 203 -5.27 16.85 -13.41
N ARG A 204 -5.21 18.06 -13.99
CA ARG A 204 -4.36 19.15 -13.47
C ARG A 204 -4.92 19.69 -12.17
N GLU A 205 -6.24 19.81 -12.07
CA GLU A 205 -6.90 20.19 -10.82
C GLU A 205 -6.66 19.16 -9.71
N TYR A 206 -6.75 17.85 -10.03
CA TYR A 206 -6.38 16.80 -9.09
C TYR A 206 -4.91 16.92 -8.62
N LEU A 207 -3.97 17.10 -9.55
CA LEU A 207 -2.55 17.24 -9.22
C LEU A 207 -2.29 18.47 -8.37
N LYS A 208 -2.97 19.58 -8.64
CA LYS A 208 -2.92 20.79 -7.80
C LYS A 208 -3.43 20.48 -6.39
N PHE A 209 -4.60 19.84 -6.26
CA PHE A 209 -5.15 19.41 -4.98
C PHE A 209 -4.16 18.53 -4.16
N VAL A 210 -3.40 17.67 -4.84
CA VAL A 210 -2.36 16.85 -4.21
C VAL A 210 -1.16 17.70 -3.77
N LEU A 211 -0.59 18.49 -4.69
CA LEU A 211 0.68 19.20 -4.48
C LEU A 211 0.57 20.43 -3.56
N ASP A 212 -0.60 21.08 -3.51
CA ASP A 212 -0.86 22.24 -2.64
C ASP A 212 -0.79 21.86 -1.15
N ASN A 213 -1.03 20.58 -0.81
CA ASN A 213 -0.96 20.11 0.57
C ASN A 213 0.36 19.40 0.92
N ALA A 214 1.27 19.23 -0.05
CA ALA A 214 2.47 18.41 0.11
C ALA A 214 3.35 18.86 1.29
N ASP A 215 3.61 20.17 1.40
CA ASP A 215 4.51 20.73 2.41
C ASP A 215 3.86 20.75 3.80
N TYR A 216 2.55 20.97 3.85
CA TYR A 216 1.76 20.88 5.08
C TYR A 216 1.79 19.44 5.64
N GLN A 217 1.51 18.45 4.80
CA GLN A 217 1.54 17.04 5.22
C GLN A 217 2.94 16.61 5.68
N ARG A 218 4.00 17.02 4.97
CA ARG A 218 5.39 16.74 5.35
C ARG A 218 5.74 17.38 6.70
N SER A 219 5.27 18.60 6.95
CA SER A 219 5.46 19.32 8.21
C SER A 219 4.74 18.63 9.37
N LEU A 220 3.48 18.21 9.19
CA LEU A 220 2.74 17.45 10.20
C LEU A 220 3.45 16.14 10.58
N LYS A 221 3.99 15.41 9.61
CA LYS A 221 4.72 14.16 9.90
C LYS A 221 6.01 14.42 10.68
N ARG A 222 6.73 15.49 10.36
CA ARG A 222 7.91 15.92 11.13
C ARG A 222 7.54 16.26 12.58
N ILE A 223 6.44 16.98 12.78
CA ILE A 223 5.94 17.32 14.11
C ILE A 223 5.58 16.04 14.90
N GLU A 224 4.83 15.11 14.30
CA GLU A 224 4.50 13.81 14.91
C GLU A 224 5.76 13.03 15.33
N HIS A 225 6.79 13.03 14.49
CA HIS A 225 8.06 12.38 14.77
C HIS A 225 8.79 13.03 15.95
N LEU A 226 8.88 14.37 15.97
CA LEU A 226 9.51 15.13 17.06
C LEU A 226 8.80 14.89 18.41
N PHE A 227 7.47 14.79 18.42
CA PHE A 227 6.73 14.45 19.62
C PHE A 227 6.96 12.99 20.06
N CYS A 228 7.01 12.04 19.11
CA CYS A 228 7.33 10.64 19.43
C CYS A 228 8.77 10.45 19.95
N GLU A 229 9.74 11.24 19.47
CA GLU A 229 11.12 11.19 19.95
C GLU A 229 11.27 11.79 21.36
N ARG A 230 10.58 12.90 21.64
CA ARG A 230 10.59 13.51 22.99
C ARG A 230 9.96 12.63 24.07
N VAL A 231 8.96 11.82 23.71
CA VAL A 231 8.32 10.88 24.64
C VAL A 231 9.16 9.60 24.87
N ASN A 232 10.18 9.36 24.04
CA ASN A 232 11.09 8.20 24.14
C ASN A 232 12.49 8.56 24.68
N LEU A 233 12.71 9.75 25.23
CA LEU A 233 13.90 9.98 26.06
C LEU A 233 13.78 9.10 27.30
N PRO A 234 14.81 8.31 27.67
CA PRO A 234 14.79 7.62 28.95
C PRO A 234 14.58 8.69 30.00
N THR A 235 13.51 8.57 30.79
CA THR A 235 13.41 9.28 32.06
C THR A 235 14.70 8.99 32.80
N LEU A 236 15.59 9.98 32.91
CA LEU A 236 16.65 9.94 33.90
C LEU A 236 15.98 9.53 35.20
N SER A 237 16.36 8.36 35.70
CA SER A 237 15.83 7.87 36.96
C SER A 237 16.07 8.96 37.99
N VAL A 238 15.01 9.35 38.68
CA VAL A 238 15.07 10.22 39.85
C VAL A 238 15.79 9.41 40.93
N GLY A 239 17.12 9.38 40.89
CA GLY A 239 17.95 8.49 41.71
C GLY A 239 19.40 8.93 41.91
N GLU A 240 19.93 9.85 41.10
CA GLU A 240 21.34 10.30 41.20
C GLU A 240 21.49 11.78 41.60
N VAL A 241 20.61 12.28 42.47
CA VAL A 241 20.83 13.54 43.19
C VAL A 241 20.83 13.25 44.70
N ARG A 242 21.86 12.53 45.16
CA ARG A 242 22.27 12.48 46.59
C ARG A 242 23.68 11.88 46.69
N ARG A 243 24.67 12.70 46.38
CA ARG A 243 26.02 12.64 46.93
C ARG A 243 26.73 13.98 46.71
N LEU A 244 26.28 14.96 47.50
CA LEU A 244 27.09 16.04 48.08
C LEU A 244 26.74 16.08 49.57
#